data_AF-I8YIB0-F1
#
_entry.id   AF-I8YIB0-F1
#
_cell.length_a   1.000
_cell.length_b   1.000
_cell.length_c   1.000
_cell.angle_alpha   90.00
_cell.angle_beta   90.00
_cell.angle_gamma   90.00
#
_symmetry.space_group_name_H-M   'P 1'
#
loop_
_entity.id
_entity.type
_entity.pdbx_description
1 polymer ?
#
loop_
_entity_poly.entity_id
_entity_poly.type
_entity_poly.pdbx_seq_one_letter_code
_entity_poly.pdbx_strand_id
1 'polypeptide(L)'
;MKTSNLLFILIVNCFFLSSCNKDESDTGNGELTEWVPTTLPIGAKIGWEGYYTYPGESKHYSESIGITQTFIEILNKTDCKSSWSTDWGSYTYNKTSPSTAILSFSIAQNASGHIRTFQYKVQLEFTKQNEFTMSGTKFIYSTINGSSTVNLHCTGKIY
;
A
#
# COMPACT_ATOMS: atom_id res chain seq x y z
N MET A 1 54.83 -28.66 -42.09
CA MET A 1 54.22 -29.78 -41.35
C MET A 1 52.75 -29.48 -41.12
N LYS A 2 51.89 -30.41 -41.56
CA LYS A 2 50.48 -30.71 -41.22
C LYS A 2 49.45 -29.56 -41.08
N THR A 3 48.58 -29.53 -42.08
CA THR A 3 47.16 -29.13 -42.08
C THR A 3 46.35 -29.79 -40.95
N SER A 4 45.33 -29.09 -40.44
CA SER A 4 44.07 -29.74 -40.07
C SER A 4 42.87 -28.83 -40.40
N ASN A 5 41.98 -29.42 -41.19
CA ASN A 5 40.66 -28.96 -41.59
C ASN A 5 39.60 -29.31 -40.52
N LEU A 6 38.36 -28.94 -40.83
CA LEU A 6 37.06 -29.47 -40.38
C LEU A 6 36.44 -28.84 -39.13
N LEU A 7 35.13 -28.57 -39.05
CA LEU A 7 34.01 -28.58 -40.02
C LEU A 7 32.78 -27.99 -39.27
N PHE A 8 31.89 -27.38 -40.04
CA PHE A 8 30.49 -27.03 -39.75
C PHE A 8 29.68 -28.14 -39.02
N ILE A 9 28.59 -27.74 -38.34
CA ILE A 9 27.22 -28.23 -38.57
C ILE A 9 26.20 -27.20 -38.07
N LEU A 10 25.37 -26.73 -39.01
CA LEU A 10 24.06 -26.09 -38.86
C LEU A 10 23.01 -27.17 -39.20
N ILE A 11 21.73 -26.92 -38.86
CA ILE A 11 20.44 -27.55 -39.31
C ILE A 11 19.66 -28.07 -38.08
N VAL A 12 18.62 -27.36 -37.60
CA VAL A 12 17.23 -27.24 -38.13
C VAL A 12 16.41 -28.52 -37.92
N ASN A 13 15.28 -28.40 -37.22
CA ASN A 13 13.94 -28.85 -37.62
C ASN A 13 13.00 -28.68 -36.42
N CYS A 14 12.01 -27.78 -36.49
CA CYS A 14 10.71 -27.92 -37.14
C CYS A 14 9.67 -28.63 -36.26
N PHE A 15 8.60 -27.88 -35.98
CA PHE A 15 7.21 -28.29 -35.93
C PHE A 15 6.88 -29.73 -35.56
N PHE A 16 6.25 -29.89 -34.38
CA PHE A 16 5.08 -30.75 -34.25
C PHE A 16 3.99 -30.00 -33.49
N LEU A 17 2.90 -29.70 -34.19
CA LEU A 17 1.59 -29.47 -33.60
C LEU A 17 0.85 -30.82 -33.55
N SER A 18 0.10 -30.99 -32.45
CA SER A 18 -1.04 -31.88 -32.22
C SER A 18 -0.82 -33.36 -31.91
N SER A 19 -1.15 -33.73 -30.67
CA SER A 19 -2.18 -34.75 -30.41
C SER A 19 -2.90 -34.48 -29.07
N CYS A 20 -4.13 -34.95 -28.99
CA CYS A 20 -5.16 -34.68 -27.98
C CYS A 20 -5.19 -35.79 -26.92
N ASN A 21 -5.47 -35.41 -25.66
CA ASN A 21 -5.89 -36.18 -24.46
C ASN A 21 -4.85 -37.18 -23.89
N LYS A 22 -4.62 -37.26 -22.58
CA LYS A 22 -5.59 -37.39 -21.48
C LYS A 22 -4.90 -37.16 -20.12
N ASP A 23 -5.62 -36.53 -19.21
CA ASP A 23 -5.49 -36.44 -17.75
C ASP A 23 -4.21 -36.99 -17.09
N GLU A 24 -3.43 -36.09 -16.49
CA GLU A 24 -2.77 -36.37 -15.21
C GLU A 24 -2.66 -35.10 -14.37
N SER A 25 -2.97 -35.27 -13.09
CA SER A 25 -3.22 -34.28 -12.08
C SER A 25 -2.06 -33.32 -11.83
N ASP A 26 -2.36 -32.02 -11.82
CA ASP A 26 -1.54 -31.05 -11.08
C ASP A 26 -2.45 -30.26 -10.14
N THR A 27 -2.48 -30.70 -8.88
CA THR A 27 -2.97 -29.94 -7.73
C THR A 27 -2.05 -28.73 -7.51
N GLY A 28 -2.20 -27.71 -8.37
CA GLY A 28 -1.65 -26.38 -8.16
C GLY A 28 -2.75 -25.48 -7.61
N ASN A 29 -2.75 -25.22 -6.31
CA ASN A 29 -3.68 -24.29 -5.67
C ASN A 29 -3.66 -22.95 -6.42
N GLY A 30 -4.80 -22.62 -7.03
CA GLY A 30 -4.97 -21.49 -7.91
C GLY A 30 -4.84 -20.13 -7.22
N GLU A 31 -4.52 -19.16 -8.07
CA GLU A 31 -4.68 -17.71 -7.91
C GLU A 31 -3.90 -17.02 -6.77
N LEU A 32 -2.69 -16.56 -7.11
CA LEU A 32 -2.25 -15.24 -6.63
C LEU A 32 -3.15 -14.18 -7.29
N THR A 33 -4.32 -13.97 -6.73
CA THR A 33 -5.15 -12.82 -7.09
C THR A 33 -4.44 -11.57 -6.56
N GLU A 34 -3.88 -10.77 -7.47
CA GLU A 34 -3.27 -9.49 -7.10
C GLU A 34 -4.34 -8.52 -6.61
N TRP A 35 -4.62 -8.53 -5.31
CA TRP A 35 -5.61 -7.64 -4.68
C TRP A 35 -5.06 -6.24 -4.40
N VAL A 36 -3.74 -6.05 -4.51
CA VAL A 36 -3.05 -4.81 -4.20
C VAL A 36 -2.87 -3.97 -5.47
N PRO A 37 -3.40 -2.74 -5.51
CA PRO A 37 -3.20 -1.85 -6.64
C PRO A 37 -1.70 -1.52 -6.78
N THR A 38 -1.18 -1.51 -8.00
CA THR A 38 0.21 -1.10 -8.27
C THR A 38 0.40 0.42 -8.16
N THR A 39 -0.67 1.17 -8.42
CA THR A 39 -0.73 2.63 -8.32
C THR A 39 -2.09 3.05 -7.79
N LEU A 40 -2.15 4.23 -7.18
CA LEU A 40 -3.41 4.82 -6.72
C LEU A 40 -3.90 5.83 -7.78
N PRO A 41 -5.11 5.67 -8.34
CA PRO A 41 -5.63 6.61 -9.32
C PRO A 41 -5.99 7.96 -8.66
N ILE A 42 -5.95 9.04 -9.45
CA ILE A 42 -6.45 10.35 -9.03
C ILE A 42 -7.93 10.21 -8.65
N GLY A 43 -8.30 10.80 -7.51
CA GLY A 43 -9.63 10.72 -6.92
C GLY A 43 -9.85 9.48 -6.03
N ALA A 44 -8.90 8.54 -5.97
CA ALA A 44 -9.00 7.40 -5.05
C ALA A 44 -9.04 7.89 -3.60
N LYS A 45 -9.95 7.31 -2.80
CA LYS A 45 -10.02 7.61 -1.37
C LYS A 45 -9.56 6.42 -0.56
N ILE A 46 -8.61 6.65 0.34
CA ILE A 46 -8.12 5.65 1.28
C ILE A 46 -8.68 6.00 2.65
N GLY A 47 -9.73 5.27 3.06
CA GLY A 47 -10.38 5.46 4.35
C GLY A 47 -9.94 4.41 5.38
N TRP A 48 -9.89 4.78 6.65
CA TRP A 48 -9.61 3.86 7.75
C TRP A 48 -10.30 4.27 9.05
N GLU A 49 -10.41 3.30 9.95
CA GLU A 49 -10.87 3.47 11.33
C GLU A 49 -10.19 2.44 12.24
N GLY A 50 -10.15 2.72 13.54
CA GLY A 50 -9.59 1.81 14.53
C GLY A 50 -9.11 2.55 15.76
N TYR A 51 -7.92 2.21 16.23
CA TYR A 51 -7.31 2.84 17.39
C TYR A 51 -5.80 3.02 17.24
N TYR A 52 -5.25 3.85 18.13
CA TYR A 52 -3.82 3.98 18.34
C TYR A 52 -3.45 3.81 19.81
N THR A 53 -2.19 3.47 20.05
CA THR A 53 -1.57 3.35 21.38
C THR A 53 -0.28 4.16 21.45
N TYR A 54 0.04 4.70 22.62
CA TYR A 54 1.39 5.23 22.85
C TYR A 54 2.38 4.07 23.06
N PRO A 55 3.65 4.22 22.67
CA PRO A 55 4.66 3.20 22.89
C PRO A 55 4.73 2.77 24.36
N GLY A 56 4.59 1.47 24.62
CA GLY A 56 4.60 0.91 25.97
C GLY A 56 3.28 1.04 26.74
N GLU A 57 2.25 1.65 26.15
CA GLU A 57 0.92 1.74 26.76
C GLU A 57 -0.06 0.74 26.16
N SER A 58 -1.00 0.27 26.97
CA SER A 58 -2.13 -0.57 26.55
C SER A 58 -3.42 0.21 26.35
N LYS A 59 -3.43 1.50 26.66
CA LYS A 59 -4.63 2.33 26.51
C LYS A 59 -4.90 2.62 25.04
N HIS A 60 -6.12 2.29 24.60
CA HIS A 60 -6.56 2.52 23.23
C HIS A 60 -7.21 3.89 23.11
N TYR A 61 -6.84 4.61 22.06
CA TYR A 61 -7.43 5.90 21.69
C TYR A 61 -8.01 5.77 20.29
N SER A 62 -9.20 6.31 20.07
CA SER A 62 -9.87 6.20 18.78
C SER A 62 -9.04 6.85 17.66
N GLU A 63 -8.82 6.11 16.58
CA GLU A 63 -8.34 6.64 15.32
C GLU A 63 -9.55 7.06 14.49
N SER A 64 -10.11 8.19 14.88
CA SER A 64 -11.07 8.97 14.09
C SER A 64 -10.81 10.44 14.40
N ILE A 65 -10.58 11.25 13.36
CA ILE A 65 -10.45 12.70 13.55
C ILE A 65 -11.86 13.31 13.50
N GLY A 66 -12.55 13.28 14.64
CA GLY A 66 -13.89 13.84 14.81
C GLY A 66 -15.03 12.86 14.50
N ILE A 67 -16.16 13.40 14.02
CA ILE A 67 -17.39 12.64 13.67
C ILE A 67 -17.43 12.17 12.22
N THR A 68 -16.44 12.55 11.41
CA THR A 68 -16.37 12.28 9.97
C THR A 68 -15.45 11.11 9.70
N GLN A 69 -15.77 10.31 8.67
CA GLN A 69 -14.90 9.23 8.20
C GLN A 69 -13.49 9.76 7.91
N THR A 70 -12.47 9.11 8.46
CA THR A 70 -11.06 9.44 8.26
C THR A 70 -10.63 8.85 6.91
N PHE A 71 -10.37 9.69 5.91
CA PHE A 71 -9.72 9.30 4.65
C PHE A 71 -8.71 10.32 4.15
N ILE A 72 -7.82 9.88 3.26
CA ILE A 72 -7.09 10.74 2.31
C ILE A 72 -7.59 10.50 0.88
N GLU A 73 -7.68 11.56 0.08
CA GLU A 73 -7.99 11.54 -1.34
C GLU A 73 -6.73 11.86 -2.13
N ILE A 74 -6.45 11.06 -3.16
CA ILE A 74 -5.29 11.23 -4.03
C ILE A 74 -5.57 12.31 -5.07
N LEU A 75 -4.78 13.37 -5.08
CA LEU A 75 -4.97 14.50 -6.00
C LEU A 75 -4.14 14.34 -7.28
N ASN A 76 -2.92 13.82 -7.15
CA ASN A 76 -2.00 13.57 -8.25
C ASN A 76 -0.95 12.54 -7.80
N LYS A 77 0.20 12.44 -8.48
CA LYS A 77 1.25 11.46 -8.20
C LYS A 77 1.89 11.57 -6.81
N THR A 78 1.90 12.77 -6.22
CA THR A 78 2.59 13.04 -4.94
C THR A 78 1.72 13.69 -3.90
N ASP A 79 0.58 14.26 -4.29
CA ASP A 79 -0.22 15.10 -3.41
C ASP A 79 -1.53 14.41 -3.03
N CYS A 80 -1.96 14.66 -1.79
CA CYS A 80 -3.21 14.15 -1.25
C CYS A 80 -3.90 15.23 -0.41
N LYS A 81 -5.18 15.01 -0.10
CA LYS A 81 -5.95 15.82 0.84
C LYS A 81 -6.65 14.93 1.85
N SER A 82 -6.71 15.32 3.12
CA SER A 82 -7.50 14.59 4.11
C SER A 82 -8.92 15.12 4.27
N SER A 83 -9.79 14.30 4.84
CA SER A 83 -11.15 14.71 5.21
C SER A 83 -11.23 15.69 6.39
N TRP A 84 -10.13 15.86 7.14
CA TRP A 84 -10.05 16.70 8.35
C TRP A 84 -9.17 17.94 8.20
N SER A 85 -8.52 18.15 7.05
CA SER A 85 -7.71 19.34 6.80
C SER A 85 -8.15 20.05 5.53
N THR A 86 -8.09 21.38 5.56
CA THR A 86 -8.22 22.22 4.36
C THR A 86 -6.93 22.23 3.55
N ASP A 87 -5.80 21.94 4.18
CA ASP A 87 -4.47 21.97 3.57
C ASP A 87 -4.19 20.68 2.80
N TRP A 88 -3.33 20.80 1.78
CA TRP A 88 -2.81 19.64 1.05
C TRP A 88 -1.65 19.01 1.81
N GLY A 89 -1.43 17.73 1.55
CA GLY A 89 -0.24 17.02 1.99
C GLY A 89 0.42 16.27 0.86
N SER A 90 1.53 15.63 1.19
CA SER A 90 2.22 14.72 0.29
C SER A 90 2.02 13.28 0.72
N TYR A 91 2.09 12.36 -0.24
CA TYR A 91 2.05 10.93 0.01
C TYR A 91 3.04 10.17 -0.88
N THR A 92 3.35 8.95 -0.44
CA THR A 92 4.01 7.93 -1.24
C THR A 92 3.29 6.61 -1.06
N TYR A 93 3.19 5.83 -2.14
CA TYR A 93 2.61 4.50 -2.12
C TYR A 93 3.53 3.55 -2.86
N ASN A 94 3.86 2.42 -2.22
CA ASN A 94 4.71 1.41 -2.82
C ASN A 94 4.13 0.01 -2.54
N LYS A 95 3.70 -0.70 -3.58
CA LYS A 95 3.36 -2.12 -3.48
C LYS A 95 4.62 -2.91 -3.12
N THR A 96 4.58 -3.68 -2.03
CA THR A 96 5.73 -4.43 -1.51
C THR A 96 5.61 -5.94 -1.74
N SER A 97 4.38 -6.44 -1.89
CA SER A 97 4.10 -7.85 -2.22
C SER A 97 2.73 -7.97 -2.91
N PRO A 98 2.30 -9.18 -3.33
CA PRO A 98 0.96 -9.40 -3.88
C PRO A 98 -0.18 -9.00 -2.94
N SER A 99 0.04 -8.95 -1.62
CA SER A 99 -0.96 -8.63 -0.59
C SER A 99 -0.57 -7.47 0.33
N THR A 100 0.58 -6.81 0.12
CA THR A 100 1.03 -5.70 0.99
C THR A 100 1.51 -4.48 0.22
N ALA A 101 1.33 -3.31 0.83
CA ALA A 101 1.89 -2.04 0.37
C ALA A 101 2.32 -1.16 1.55
N ILE A 102 3.24 -0.24 1.30
CA ILE A 102 3.59 0.84 2.23
C ILE A 102 2.95 2.13 1.74
N LEU A 103 2.22 2.78 2.64
CA LEU A 103 1.67 4.13 2.45
C LEU A 103 2.34 5.05 3.47
N SER A 104 2.89 6.17 3.00
CA SER A 104 3.33 7.25 3.87
C SER A 104 2.68 8.54 3.43
N PHE A 105 2.24 9.39 4.37
CA PHE A 105 1.72 10.70 4.04
C PHE A 105 1.94 11.70 5.17
N SER A 106 2.00 12.98 4.81
CA SER A 106 2.20 14.09 5.73
C SER A 106 1.22 15.21 5.42
N ILE A 107 0.38 15.57 6.39
CA ILE A 107 -0.65 16.60 6.23
C ILE A 107 -0.58 17.58 7.41
N ALA A 108 -0.55 18.87 7.10
CA ALA A 108 -0.73 19.92 8.10
C ALA A 108 -2.23 20.23 8.30
N GLN A 109 -2.59 20.73 9.47
CA GLN A 109 -3.91 21.21 9.80
C GLN A 109 -3.77 22.50 10.60
N ASN A 110 -4.38 23.58 10.14
CA ASN A 110 -4.62 24.76 10.96
C ASN A 110 -5.94 24.60 11.72
N ALA A 111 -5.87 24.50 13.05
CA ALA A 111 -7.02 24.42 13.93
C ALA A 111 -7.02 25.62 14.88
N SER A 112 -7.87 26.62 14.61
CA SER A 112 -8.04 27.81 15.45
C SER A 112 -6.74 28.59 15.71
N GLY A 113 -5.88 28.73 14.70
CA GLY A 113 -4.60 29.43 14.82
C GLY A 113 -3.45 28.57 15.37
N HIS A 114 -3.70 27.29 15.62
CA HIS A 114 -2.67 26.33 16.01
C HIS A 114 -2.35 25.38 14.87
N ILE A 115 -1.06 25.16 14.64
CA ILE A 115 -0.60 24.23 13.61
C ILE A 115 -0.46 22.85 14.22
N ARG A 116 -1.07 21.87 13.55
CA ARG A 116 -0.83 20.45 13.78
C ARG A 116 -0.27 19.83 12.52
N THR A 117 0.64 18.89 12.66
CA THR A 117 1.12 18.06 11.55
C THR A 117 0.97 16.60 11.90
N PHE A 118 0.49 15.83 10.93
CA PHE A 118 0.26 14.40 11.04
C PHE A 118 1.09 13.71 9.98
N GLN A 119 1.99 12.83 10.41
CA GLN A 119 2.86 12.06 9.53
C GLN A 119 2.61 10.57 9.78
N TYR A 120 2.11 9.90 8.76
CA TYR A 120 1.82 8.47 8.80
C TYR A 120 2.89 7.71 8.02
N LYS A 121 3.29 6.56 8.55
CA LYS A 121 4.08 5.56 7.86
C LYS A 121 3.52 4.20 8.21
N VAL A 122 2.77 3.62 7.27
CA VAL A 122 1.95 2.43 7.54
C VAL A 122 2.16 1.36 6.48
N GLN A 123 2.07 0.11 6.93
CA GLN A 123 1.89 -1.06 6.10
C GLN A 123 0.38 -1.32 5.97
N LEU A 124 -0.05 -1.53 4.73
CA LEU A 124 -1.38 -1.99 4.38
C LEU A 124 -1.29 -3.47 4.03
N GLU A 125 -2.02 -4.32 4.73
CA GLU A 125 -2.13 -5.75 4.42
C GLU A 125 -3.54 -6.03 3.91
N PHE A 126 -3.64 -6.34 2.62
CA PHE A 126 -4.90 -6.54 1.93
C PHE A 126 -5.40 -7.95 2.17
N THR A 127 -6.56 -8.05 2.84
CA THR A 127 -7.22 -9.33 3.15
C THR A 127 -8.25 -9.71 2.11
N LYS A 128 -8.68 -8.74 1.30
CA LYS A 128 -9.56 -8.86 0.13
C LYS A 128 -9.35 -7.63 -0.75
N GLN A 129 -9.91 -7.64 -1.96
CA GLN A 129 -9.76 -6.54 -2.90
C GLN A 129 -10.14 -5.20 -2.24
N ASN A 130 -9.22 -4.25 -2.29
CA ASN A 130 -9.33 -2.89 -1.74
C ASN A 130 -9.53 -2.76 -0.22
N GLU A 131 -9.66 -3.84 0.55
CA GLU A 131 -9.79 -3.75 2.01
C GLU A 131 -8.52 -4.28 2.69
N PHE A 132 -8.10 -3.58 3.74
CA PHE A 132 -6.81 -3.82 4.37
C PHE A 132 -6.88 -3.68 5.89
N THR A 133 -5.96 -4.37 6.57
CA THR A 133 -5.50 -3.95 7.90
C THR A 133 -4.40 -2.91 7.70
N MET A 134 -4.32 -1.94 8.61
CA MET A 134 -3.32 -0.87 8.59
C MET A 134 -2.60 -0.88 9.93
N SER A 135 -1.28 -1.05 9.88
CA SER A 135 -0.41 -0.98 11.04
C SER A 135 0.83 -0.13 10.73
N GLY A 136 1.47 0.41 11.76
CA GLY A 136 2.61 1.29 11.60
C GLY A 136 2.53 2.44 12.59
N THR A 137 3.07 3.60 12.23
CA THR A 137 3.16 4.73 13.13
C THR A 137 2.50 5.98 12.57
N LYS A 138 2.02 6.80 13.51
CA LYS A 138 1.57 8.17 13.28
C LYS A 138 2.36 9.09 14.21
N PHE A 139 3.13 10.00 13.65
CA PHE A 139 3.71 11.11 14.38
C PHE A 139 2.75 12.30 14.33
N ILE A 140 2.48 12.88 15.50
CA ILE A 140 1.64 14.05 15.68
C ILE A 140 2.53 15.13 16.28
N TYR A 141 2.58 16.30 15.65
CA TYR A 141 3.10 17.51 16.26
C TYR A 141 1.97 18.54 16.38
N SER A 142 1.98 19.29 17.48
CA SER A 142 1.05 20.37 17.77
C SER A 142 1.81 21.48 18.49
N THR A 143 1.56 22.72 18.10
CA THR A 143 2.10 23.90 18.81
C THR A 143 1.62 24.00 20.26
N ILE A 144 0.54 23.31 20.63
CA ILE A 144 -0.02 23.34 22.00
C ILE A 144 0.51 22.18 22.85
N ASN A 145 0.50 20.97 22.29
CA ASN A 145 0.70 19.74 23.07
C ASN A 145 2.07 19.10 22.84
N GLY A 146 2.95 19.74 22.06
CA GLY A 146 4.23 19.18 21.65
C GLY A 146 4.06 18.06 20.61
N SER A 147 4.92 17.05 20.68
CA SER A 147 4.95 15.95 19.71
C SER A 147 4.87 14.58 20.35
N SER A 148 4.26 13.63 19.63
CA SER A 148 4.30 12.22 20.00
C SER A 148 4.20 11.31 18.79
N THR A 149 4.74 10.09 18.92
CA THR A 149 4.58 9.01 17.95
C THR A 149 3.69 7.95 18.58
N VAL A 150 2.68 7.50 17.84
CA VAL A 150 1.73 6.45 18.27
C VAL A 150 1.76 5.29 17.28
N ASN A 151 1.41 4.10 17.77
CA ASN A 151 1.26 2.90 16.95
C ASN A 151 -0.20 2.79 16.50
N LEU A 152 -0.41 2.49 15.22
CA LEU A 152 -1.73 2.36 14.61
C LEU A 152 -2.18 0.90 14.54
N HIS A 153 -3.45 0.68 14.83
CA HIS A 153 -4.15 -0.59 14.71
C HIS A 153 -5.51 -0.33 14.08
N CYS A 154 -5.54 -0.32 12.75
CA CYS A 154 -6.71 0.11 11.98
C CYS A 154 -7.10 -0.92 10.93
N THR A 155 -8.32 -0.77 10.43
CA THR A 155 -8.81 -1.40 9.21
C THR A 155 -9.27 -0.32 8.27
N GLY A 156 -9.20 -0.57 6.96
CA GLY A 156 -9.57 0.44 5.99
C GLY A 156 -9.89 -0.12 4.61
N LYS A 157 -10.25 0.80 3.73
CA LYS A 157 -10.69 0.52 2.36
C LYS A 157 -10.24 1.59 1.37
N ILE A 158 -9.94 1.17 0.15
CA ILE A 158 -9.76 2.04 -1.01
C ILE A 158 -11.08 2.11 -1.80
N TYR A 159 -11.54 3.33 -2.09
CA TYR A 159 -12.73 3.64 -2.89
C TYR A 159 -12.36 4.28 -4.21
#